data_AF-A0A846ND11-F1
#
_entry.id   AF-A0A846ND11-F1
#
_cell.length_a   1.000
_cell.length_b   1.000
_cell.length_c   1.000
_cell.angle_alpha   90.00
_cell.angle_beta   90.00
_cell.angle_gamma   90.00
#
_symmetry.space_group_name_H-M   'P 1'
#
loop_
_entity.id
_entity.type
_entity.pdbx_description
1 polymer ?
#
loop_
_entity_poly.entity_id
_entity_poly.type
_entity_poly.pdbx_seq_one_letter_code
_entity_poly.pdbx_strand_id
1 'polypeptide(L)'
;MDEIERLIAGSGLVFVTAGLGGGTGTGAAPVITKLAQEMGALTLSVITTPFQVERERLIKAKDGLKRLVDVCDAIIVIDNNRLRRVAGNLPL
;
A
#
# COMPACT_ATOMS: atom_id res chain seq x y z
N MET A 1 14.58 -11.76 -1.32
CA MET A 1 14.27 -10.71 -2.31
C MET A 1 14.23 -11.31 -3.70
N ASP A 2 15.16 -12.22 -4.01
CA ASP A 2 15.27 -12.95 -5.28
C ASP A 2 13.96 -13.57 -5.79
N GLU A 3 13.09 -14.08 -4.90
CA GLU A 3 11.79 -14.63 -5.31
C GLU A 3 10.82 -13.54 -5.80
N ILE A 4 10.78 -12.39 -5.13
CA ILE A 4 9.92 -11.25 -5.51
C ILE A 4 10.43 -10.64 -6.82
N GLU A 5 11.75 -10.52 -6.98
CA GLU A 5 12.37 -10.07 -8.24
C GLU A 5 11.97 -10.96 -9.40
N ARG A 6 12.02 -12.29 -9.23
CA ARG A 6 11.58 -13.24 -10.26
C ARG A 6 10.11 -13.10 -10.61
N LEU A 7 9.25 -12.79 -9.64
CA LEU A 7 7.83 -12.55 -9.87
C LEU A 7 7.57 -11.24 -10.63
N ILE A 8 8.39 -10.21 -10.41
CA ILE A 8 8.25 -8.91 -11.06
C ILE A 8 8.90 -8.89 -12.45
N ALA A 9 9.96 -9.67 -12.67
CA ALA A 9 10.75 -9.65 -13.89
C ALA A 9 9.90 -9.72 -15.17
N GLY A 10 10.12 -8.77 -16.08
CA GLY A 10 9.38 -8.66 -17.35
C GLY A 10 8.02 -7.95 -17.26
N SER A 11 7.59 -7.53 -16.07
CA SER A 11 6.35 -6.77 -15.90
C SER A 11 6.54 -5.30 -16.29
N GLY A 12 5.70 -4.79 -17.20
CA GLY A 12 5.68 -3.37 -17.56
C GLY A 12 4.89 -2.49 -16.58
N LEU A 13 4.00 -3.10 -15.79
CA LEU A 13 3.17 -2.43 -14.79
C LEU A 13 2.97 -3.37 -13.61
N VAL A 14 3.20 -2.87 -12.39
CA VAL A 14 3.04 -3.62 -11.15
C VAL A 14 2.07 -2.88 -10.23
N PHE A 15 1.06 -3.62 -9.76
CA PHE A 15 0.13 -3.16 -8.74
C PHE A 15 0.56 -3.69 -7.36
N VAL A 16 0.75 -2.79 -6.40
CA VAL A 16 1.04 -3.17 -5.01
C VAL A 16 -0.17 -2.84 -4.15
N THR A 17 -0.87 -3.87 -3.66
CA THR A 17 -2.03 -3.69 -2.78
C THR A 17 -1.68 -3.98 -1.33
N ALA A 18 -2.06 -3.08 -0.41
CA ALA A 18 -1.80 -3.27 1.01
C ALA A 18 -2.79 -2.53 1.92
N GLY A 19 -3.17 -3.18 3.02
CA GLY A 19 -3.74 -2.48 4.17
C GLY A 19 -2.63 -1.86 5.01
N LEU A 20 -2.60 -0.53 5.09
CA LEU A 20 -1.64 0.17 5.93
C LEU A 20 -2.07 0.14 7.40
N GLY A 21 -1.11 0.29 8.30
CA GLY A 21 -1.30 0.35 9.75
C GLY A 21 -0.96 -0.96 10.48
N GLY A 22 -0.91 -2.08 9.77
CA GLY A 22 -0.33 -3.34 10.26
C GLY A 22 1.20 -3.35 10.21
N GLY A 23 1.82 -4.52 10.45
CA GLY A 23 3.26 -4.71 10.33
C GLY A 23 3.69 -4.94 8.88
N THR A 24 3.28 -6.08 8.30
CA THR A 24 3.75 -6.54 7.00
C THR A 24 3.36 -5.62 5.85
N GLY A 25 2.09 -5.25 5.71
CA GLY A 25 1.63 -4.37 4.62
C GLY A 25 2.35 -3.01 4.63
N THR A 26 2.39 -2.36 5.80
CA THR A 26 3.06 -1.07 5.99
C THR A 26 4.57 -1.15 5.76
N GLY A 27 5.21 -2.23 6.17
CA GLY A 27 6.65 -2.42 6.06
C GLY A 27 7.10 -2.81 4.66
N ALA A 28 6.44 -3.81 4.08
CA ALA A 28 6.85 -4.47 2.84
C ALA A 28 6.38 -3.72 1.59
N ALA A 29 5.21 -3.06 1.59
CA ALA A 29 4.69 -2.41 0.40
C ALA A 29 5.66 -1.36 -0.20
N PRO A 30 6.28 -0.45 0.59
CA PRO A 30 7.31 0.45 0.07
C PRO A 30 8.51 -0.26 -0.54
N VAL A 31 8.96 -1.37 0.09
CA VAL A 31 10.13 -2.13 -0.37
C VAL A 31 9.84 -2.81 -1.70
N ILE A 32 8.68 -3.45 -1.85
CA ILE A 32 8.26 -4.14 -3.07
C ILE A 32 8.01 -3.13 -4.19
N THR A 33 7.40 -1.99 -3.89
CA THR A 33 7.14 -0.92 -4.87
C THR A 33 8.45 -0.35 -5.41
N LYS A 34 9.39 -0.01 -4.53
CA LYS A 34 10.72 0.48 -4.92
C LYS A 34 11.45 -0.52 -5.80
N LEU A 35 11.41 -1.80 -5.43
CA LEU A 35 12.02 -2.87 -6.22
C LEU A 35 11.41 -2.93 -7.63
N ALA A 36 10.08 -2.89 -7.75
CA ALA A 36 9.41 -2.90 -9.05
C ALA A 36 9.80 -1.69 -9.91
N GLN A 37 9.90 -0.51 -9.29
CA GLN A 37 10.34 0.71 -9.95
C GLN A 37 11.79 0.60 -10.44
N GLU A 38 12.71 0.08 -9.61
CA GLU A 38 14.11 -0.15 -9.96
C GLU A 38 14.28 -1.18 -11.10
N MET A 39 13.34 -2.10 -11.23
CA MET A 39 13.26 -3.07 -12.32
C MET A 39 12.61 -2.49 -13.60
N GLY A 40 12.24 -1.21 -13.60
CA GLY A 40 11.71 -0.50 -14.78
C GLY A 40 10.21 -0.66 -15.02
N ALA A 41 9.45 -1.20 -14.06
CA ALA A 41 8.00 -1.27 -14.15
C ALA A 41 7.35 0.06 -13.74
N LEU A 42 6.24 0.43 -14.40
CA LEU A 42 5.35 1.46 -13.87
C LEU A 42 4.68 0.94 -12.60
N THR A 43 4.69 1.71 -11.51
CA THR A 43 4.21 1.25 -10.20
C THR A 43 2.95 1.97 -9.75
N LEU A 44 1.90 1.19 -9.45
CA LEU A 44 0.67 1.70 -8.86
C LEU A 44 0.41 1.04 -7.50
N SER A 45 0.43 1.83 -6.43
CA SER A 45 0.08 1.34 -5.10
C SER A 45 -1.39 1.60 -4.80
N VAL A 46 -2.15 0.55 -4.48
CA VAL A 46 -3.55 0.62 -4.07
C VAL A 46 -3.64 0.27 -2.60
N ILE A 47 -3.82 1.27 -1.74
CA ILE A 47 -3.77 1.05 -0.29
C ILE A 47 -5.07 1.40 0.41
N THR A 48 -5.32 0.74 1.54
CA THR A 48 -6.38 1.14 2.48
C THR A 48 -5.77 1.75 3.74
N THR A 49 -6.40 2.77 4.30
CA THR A 49 -6.00 3.36 5.59
C THR A 49 -6.90 2.83 6.72
N PRO A 50 -6.39 2.62 7.95
CA PRO A 50 -7.18 2.16 9.09
C PRO A 50 -8.40 3.04 9.40
N PHE A 51 -9.35 2.49 10.16
CA PHE A 51 -10.43 3.29 10.73
C PHE A 51 -9.91 4.29 11.76
N GLN A 52 -10.63 5.39 11.96
CA GLN A 52 -10.25 6.42 12.95
C GLN A 52 -10.14 5.88 14.40
N VAL A 53 -10.86 4.79 14.70
CA VAL A 53 -10.83 4.13 16.02
C VAL A 53 -9.50 3.38 16.27
N GLU A 54 -8.74 3.05 15.22
CA GLU A 54 -7.48 2.29 15.29
C GLU A 54 -6.26 3.23 15.42
N ARG A 55 -6.22 4.05 16.48
CA ARG A 55 -5.25 5.17 16.62
C ARG A 55 -3.78 4.79 16.38
N GLU A 56 -3.29 3.70 16.94
CA GLU A 56 -1.89 3.27 16.74
C GLU A 56 -1.60 2.86 15.30
N ARG A 57 -2.56 2.19 14.65
CA ARG A 57 -2.44 1.78 13.25
C ARG A 57 -2.41 2.99 12.33
N LEU A 58 -3.13 4.07 12.65
CA LEU A 58 -3.06 5.32 11.86
C LEU A 58 -1.66 5.93 11.84
N ILE A 59 -0.93 5.88 12.95
CA ILE A 59 0.45 6.41 13.02
C ILE A 59 1.35 5.60 12.08
N LYS A 60 1.29 4.27 12.18
CA LYS A 60 2.05 3.35 11.29
C LYS A 60 1.66 3.55 9.83
N ALA A 61 0.35 3.71 9.55
CA ALA A 61 -0.14 3.90 8.20
C ALA A 61 0.39 5.20 7.58
N LYS A 62 0.46 6.29 8.34
CA LYS A 62 1.04 7.55 7.86
C LYS A 62 2.52 7.42 7.49
N ASP A 63 3.29 6.71 8.31
CA ASP A 63 4.70 6.42 8.01
C ASP A 63 4.85 5.59 6.73
N GLY A 64 4.10 4.48 6.62
CA GLY A 64 4.12 3.64 5.43
C GLY A 64 3.67 4.37 4.17
N LEU A 65 2.64 5.21 4.27
CA LEU A 65 2.17 6.04 3.16
C LEU A 65 3.24 7.04 2.71
N LYS A 66 3.93 7.70 3.65
CA LYS A 66 5.04 8.60 3.31
C LYS A 66 6.13 7.86 2.53
N ARG A 67 6.56 6.70 3.03
CA ARG A 67 7.57 5.87 2.35
C ARG A 67 7.11 5.38 0.96
N LEU A 68 5.81 5.13 0.77
CA LEU A 68 5.25 4.79 -0.55
C LEU A 68 5.27 5.97 -1.51
N VAL A 69 4.89 7.17 -1.03
CA VAL A 69 4.91 8.40 -1.84
C VAL A 69 6.30 8.68 -2.39
N ASP A 70 7.34 8.35 -1.63
CA ASP A 70 8.73 8.56 -2.06
C ASP A 70 9.20 7.60 -3.17
N VAL A 71 8.48 6.49 -3.44
CA VAL A 71 8.94 5.42 -4.35
C VAL A 71 7.92 4.97 -5.40
N CYS A 72 6.66 5.41 -5.32
CA CYS A 72 5.60 4.96 -6.23
C CYS A 72 5.31 6.00 -7.31
N ASP A 73 5.07 5.57 -8.55
CA ASP A 73 4.70 6.49 -9.63
C ASP A 73 3.29 7.07 -9.42
N ALA A 74 2.35 6.26 -8.94
CA ALA A 74 1.01 6.71 -8.57
C ALA A 74 0.43 5.90 -7.40
N ILE A 75 -0.36 6.56 -6.55
CA ILE A 75 -0.97 5.94 -5.36
C ILE A 75 -2.47 6.20 -5.33
N ILE A 76 -3.24 5.13 -5.15
CA ILE A 76 -4.67 5.17 -4.86
C ILE A 76 -4.86 4.89 -3.37
N VAL A 77 -5.39 5.88 -2.65
CA VAL A 77 -5.66 5.79 -1.22
C VAL A 77 -7.16 5.60 -0.99
N ILE A 78 -7.51 4.47 -0.39
CA ILE A 78 -8.88 4.13 0.01
C ILE A 78 -9.02 4.37 1.53
N ASP A 79 -9.74 5.42 1.90
CA ASP A 79 -10.03 5.73 3.30
C ASP A 79 -11.17 4.85 3.82
N ASN A 80 -10.87 3.92 4.74
CA ASN A 80 -11.87 3.03 5.34
C ASN A 80 -13.04 3.79 5.99
N ASN A 81 -12.83 5.01 6.48
CA ASN A 81 -13.90 5.83 7.06
C ASN A 81 -14.83 6.42 5.99
N ARG A 82 -14.33 6.68 4.78
CA ARG A 82 -15.18 7.04 3.63
C ARG A 82 -15.86 5.80 3.06
N LEU A 83 -15.13 4.70 2.96
CA LEU A 83 -15.68 3.43 2.48
C LEU A 83 -16.89 3.01 3.33
N ARG A 84 -16.79 3.05 4.66
CA ARG A 84 -17.91 2.75 5.57
C ARG A 84 -19.12 3.67 5.35
N ARG A 85 -18.91 4.95 5.07
CA ARG A 85 -20.01 5.89 4.78
C ARG A 85 -20.77 5.51 3.51
N VAL A 86 -20.09 4.93 2.53
CA VAL A 86 -20.69 4.50 1.25
C VAL A 86 -21.26 3.09 1.34
N ALA A 87 -20.59 2.18 2.07
CA ALA A 87 -20.94 0.75 2.15
C ALA A 87 -22.02 0.42 3.20
N GLY A 88 -22.39 1.36 4.08
CA GLY A 88 -23.41 1.15 5.11
C GLY A 88 -22.90 0.43 6.36
N ASN A 89 -23.77 -0.33 7.03
CA ASN A 89 -23.49 -1.00 8.31
C ASN A 89 -22.89 -2.41 8.12
N LEU A 90 -21.67 -2.51 7.60
CA LEU A 90 -20.89 -3.74 7.76
C LEU A 90 -20.38 -3.87 9.22
N PRO A 91 -20.42 -5.07 9.83
CA PRO A 91 -19.77 -5.31 11.12
C PRO A 91 -18.26 -5.08 11.01
N LEU A 92 -17.69 -4.47 12.06
CA LEU A 92 -16.25 -4.20 12.20
C LEU A 92 -15.47 -5.46 12.58
#